data_AF-A0A6N7BA67-F1
#
_entry.id   AF-A0A6N7BA67-F1
#
_cell.length_a   1.000
_cell.length_b   1.000
_cell.length_c   1.000
_cell.angle_alpha   90.00
_cell.angle_beta   90.00
_cell.angle_gamma   90.00
#
_symmetry.space_group_name_H-M   'P 1'
#
loop_
_entity.id
_entity.type
_entity.pdbx_description
1 polymer ?
#
loop_
_entity_poly.entity_id
_entity_poly.type
_entity_poly.pdbx_seq_one_letter_code
_entity_poly.pdbx_strand_id
1 'polypeptide(L)' 'MVGVPVATVAIDGAKNAALLAIQILALQNKVLAKKFSDYKVKTEKEVIAKDKALSKKL' A
#
# COMPACT_ATOMS: atom_id res chain seq x y z
N MET A 1 21.13 24.38 -4.61
CA MET A 1 21.05 22.90 -4.64
C MET A 1 19.72 22.52 -5.28
N VAL A 2 19.72 22.37 -6.60
CA VAL A 2 18.56 21.98 -7.43
C VAL A 2 19.05 20.79 -8.25
N GLY A 3 18.35 19.66 -8.21
CA GLY A 3 18.73 18.46 -8.99
C GLY A 3 18.68 17.12 -8.25
N VAL A 4 18.40 17.10 -6.94
CA VAL A 4 18.23 15.85 -6.18
C VAL A 4 16.73 15.64 -5.88
N PRO A 5 16.02 14.75 -6.58
CA PRO A 5 14.61 14.48 -6.34
C PRO A 5 14.42 13.63 -5.07
N VAL A 6 13.38 13.93 -4.30
CA VAL A 6 12.99 13.18 -3.10
C VAL A 6 11.51 12.82 -3.20
N ALA A 7 11.18 11.54 -3.04
CA ALA A 7 9.80 11.08 -2.99
C ALA A 7 9.28 11.17 -1.55
N THR A 8 8.61 12.27 -1.23
CA THR A 8 8.07 12.53 0.11
C THR A 8 6.76 11.77 0.33
N VAL A 9 6.58 11.23 1.54
CA VAL A 9 5.32 10.63 2.00
C VAL A 9 4.77 11.41 3.20
N ALA A 10 3.58 11.06 3.68
CA ALA A 10 2.98 11.69 4.86
C ALA A 10 3.90 11.58 6.12
N ILE A 11 3.72 12.49 7.08
CA ILE A 11 4.31 12.38 8.42
C ILE A 11 3.88 11.05 9.05
N ASP A 12 4.81 10.37 9.74
CA ASP A 12 4.65 9.00 10.24
C ASP A 12 4.25 7.97 9.14
N GLY A 13 4.51 8.31 7.88
CA GLY A 13 4.16 7.53 6.70
C GLY A 13 5.08 6.34 6.44
N ALA A 14 5.74 5.77 7.45
CA ALA A 14 6.70 4.68 7.28
C ALA A 14 6.12 3.49 6.48
N LYS A 15 4.85 3.15 6.73
CA LYS A 15 4.12 2.14 5.95
C LYS A 15 4.00 2.53 4.47
N ASN A 16 3.67 3.78 4.19
CA ASN A 16 3.52 4.28 2.82
C ASN A 16 4.89 4.38 2.11
N ALA A 17 5.94 4.75 2.81
CA ALA A 17 7.32 4.70 2.29
C ALA A 17 7.71 3.27 1.90
N ALA A 18 7.45 2.29 2.76
CA ALA A 18 7.73 0.88 2.46
C ALA A 18 6.90 0.37 1.27
N LEU A 19 5.61 0.72 1.19
CA LEU A 19 4.77 0.35 0.06
C LEU A 19 5.23 1.00 -1.25
N LEU A 20 5.69 2.26 -1.21
CA LEU A 20 6.28 2.94 -2.36
C LEU A 20 7.56 2.24 -2.83
N ALA A 21 8.46 1.88 -1.89
CA ALA A 21 9.66 1.12 -2.22
C ALA A 21 9.32 -0.24 -2.86
N ILE A 22 8.34 -0.97 -2.31
CA ILE A 22 7.87 -2.25 -2.87
C ILE A 22 7.30 -2.06 -4.27
N GLN A 23 6.55 -0.99 -4.54
CA GLN A 23 6.02 -0.70 -5.88
C GLN A 23 7.13 -0.51 -6.91
N ILE A 24 8.21 0.18 -6.55
CA ILE A 24 9.37 0.37 -7.42
C ILE A 24 10.10 -0.96 -7.66
N LEU A 25 10.38 -1.72 -6.60
CA LEU A 25 11.06 -3.02 -6.69
C LEU A 25 10.25 -4.08 -7.46
N ALA A 26 8.92 -4.02 -7.35
CA ALA A 26 8.01 -4.93 -8.04
C ALA A 26 8.09 -4.81 -9.58
N LEU A 27 8.56 -3.68 -10.12
CA LEU A 27 8.77 -3.51 -11.56
C LEU A 27 9.75 -4.55 -12.13
N GLN A 28 10.72 -4.99 -11.33
CA GLN A 28 11.75 -5.95 -11.75
C GLN A 28 11.64 -7.30 -11.03
N ASN A 29 10.75 -7.43 -10.04
CA ASN A 29 10.60 -8.64 -9.24
C ASN A 29 9.14 -9.14 -9.26
N LYS A 30 8.90 -10.21 -10.04
CA LYS A 30 7.56 -10.83 -10.18
C LYS A 30 6.99 -11.36 -8.87
N VAL A 31 7.83 -11.84 -7.94
CA VAL A 31 7.40 -12.31 -6.63
C VAL A 31 6.87 -11.15 -5.79
N LEU A 32 7.57 -10.01 -5.79
CA LEU A 32 7.12 -8.80 -5.11
C LEU A 32 5.86 -8.23 -5.76
N ALA A 33 5.78 -8.22 -7.10
CA ALA A 33 4.59 -7.78 -7.82
C ALA A 33 3.34 -8.58 -7.42
N LYS A 34 3.46 -9.92 -7.36
CA LYS A 34 2.37 -10.78 -6.91
C LYS A 34 1.99 -10.50 -5.46
N LYS A 35 2.97 -10.45 -4.54
CA LYS A 35 2.72 -10.14 -3.12
C LYS A 35 2.03 -8.77 -2.93
N PHE A 36 2.44 -7.77 -3.70
CA PHE A 36 1.85 -6.45 -3.64
C PHE A 36 0.41 -6.41 -4.19
N SER A 37 0.14 -7.15 -5.26
CA SER A 37 -1.23 -7.34 -5.77
C SER A 37 -2.13 -8.05 -4.74
N ASP A 38 -1.64 -9.15 -4.16
CA ASP A 38 -2.35 -9.90 -3.13
C ASP A 38 -2.65 -9.02 -1.89
N TYR A 39 -1.69 -8.16 -1.50
CA TYR A 39 -1.87 -7.18 -0.42
C TYR A 39 -3.00 -6.16 -0.71
N LYS A 40 -3.09 -5.65 -1.94
CA LYS A 40 -4.17 -4.72 -2.33
C LYS A 40 -5.54 -5.37 -2.21
N VAL A 41 -5.69 -6.57 -2.79
CA VAL A 41 -6.94 -7.34 -2.75
C VAL A 41 -7.34 -7.66 -1.31
N LYS A 42 -6.37 -8.05 -0.47
CA LYS A 42 -6.62 -8.30 0.96
C LYS A 42 -7.15 -7.06 1.66
N THR A 43 -6.51 -5.91 1.45
CA THR A 43 -6.90 -4.64 2.09
C THR A 43 -8.31 -4.22 1.69
N GLU A 44 -8.66 -4.33 0.41
CA GLU A 44 -10.01 -4.07 -0.10
C GLU A 44 -11.06 -4.97 0.59
N LYS A 45 -10.80 -6.28 0.66
CA LYS A 45 -11.68 -7.23 1.36
C LYS A 45 -11.85 -6.89 2.83
N GLU A 46 -10.79 -6.50 3.52
CA GLU A 46 -10.84 -6.08 4.92
C GLU A 46 -11.72 -4.85 5.13
N VAL A 47 -11.63 -3.86 4.23
CA VAL A 47 -12.49 -2.67 4.28
C VAL A 47 -13.96 -3.04 4.08
N ILE A 48 -14.27 -3.85 3.05
CA ILE A 48 -15.65 -4.31 2.79
C ILE A 48 -16.20 -5.11 3.97
N ALA A 49 -15.38 -5.98 4.57
CA ALA A 49 -15.79 -6.77 5.73
C ALA A 49 -16.07 -5.89 6.95
N LYS A 50 -15.22 -4.88 7.21
CA LYS A 50 -15.41 -3.92 8.30
C LYS A 50 -16.66 -3.06 8.08
N ASP A 51 -16.91 -2.62 6.86
CA ASP A 51 -18.11 -1.87 6.48
C ASP A 51 -19.39 -2.67 6.74
N LYS A 52 -19.45 -3.92 6.26
CA LYS A 52 -20.57 -4.84 6.55
C LYS A 52 -20.77 -5.12 8.04
N ALA A 53 -19.69 -5.19 8.80
CA ALA A 53 -19.76 -5.40 10.25
C ALA A 53 -20.29 -4.15 10.97
N LEU A 54 -19.97 -2.96 10.47
CA LEU A 54 -20.46 -1.69 11.00
C LEU A 54 -21.94 -1.50 10.67
N SER A 55 -22.37 -1.77 9.43
CA SER A 55 -23.77 -1.63 9.02
C SER A 55 -24.74 -2.56 9.72
N LYS A 56 -24.28 -3.73 10.20
CA LYS A 56 -25.08 -4.65 11.02
C LYS A 56 -25.23 -4.23 12.49
N LYS A 57 -24.40 -3.29 12.96
CA LYS A 57 -24.40 -2.79 14.35
C LYS A 57 -25.17 -1.48 14.51
N LEU A 58 -25.59 -0.89 13.40
CA LEU A 58 -26.50 0.26 13.32
C LEU A 58 -27.92 -0.23 13.09
#